data_AF-A0A9D1P0A5-F1
#
_entry.id   AF-A0A9D1P0A5-F1
#
_cell.length_a   1.000
_cell.length_b   1.000
_cell.length_c   1.000
_cell.angle_alpha   90.00
_cell.angle_beta   90.00
_cell.angle_gamma   90.00
#
_symmetry.space_group_name_H-M   'P 1'
#
loop_
_entity.id
_entity.type
_entity.pdbx_description
1 polymer ?
#
loop_
_entity_poly.entity_id
_entity_poly.type
_entity_poly.pdbx_seq_one_letter_code
_entity_poly.pdbx_strand_id
1 'polypeptide(L)'
;MNRKTLSPRQLQVMEILWEAKEGMTASAIVKSSPDLQINTVQASLRSLVAKKYVQVGDIVYSGTVLSRSYIPLVSREEYLEMSCRQLSRLSGPSLVFANFIQAEKNEALLDELEEMIQQRKKELKEGE
;
A
#
# COMPACT_ATOMS: atom_id res chain seq x y z
N MET A 1 -2.30 -2.93 15.73
CA MET A 1 -3.21 -1.80 15.44
C MET A 1 -4.12 -2.16 14.28
N ASN A 2 -5.44 -2.06 14.41
CA ASN A 2 -6.38 -2.32 13.32
C ASN A 2 -6.50 -1.08 12.42
N ARG A 3 -5.68 -1.01 11.35
CA ARG A 3 -5.83 0.03 10.33
C ARG A 3 -6.97 -0.34 9.38
N LYS A 4 -7.81 0.64 9.03
CA LYS A 4 -8.96 0.47 8.12
C LYS A 4 -8.52 0.61 6.66
N THR A 5 -9.15 -0.15 5.77
CA THR A 5 -8.93 -0.13 4.32
C THR A 5 -9.00 1.30 3.76
N LEU A 6 -8.16 1.58 2.75
CA LEU A 6 -8.10 2.88 2.09
C LEU A 6 -9.17 2.97 0.99
N SER A 7 -9.76 4.15 0.82
CA SER A 7 -10.60 4.41 -0.36
C SER A 7 -9.71 4.60 -1.60
N PRO A 8 -10.26 4.51 -2.83
CA PRO A 8 -9.46 4.68 -4.06
C PRO A 8 -8.70 6.02 -4.09
N ARG A 9 -9.33 7.11 -3.64
CA ARG A 9 -8.67 8.43 -3.56
C ARG A 9 -7.61 8.52 -2.46
N GLN A 10 -7.72 7.73 -1.40
CA GLN A 10 -6.69 7.64 -0.37
C GLN A 10 -5.51 6.81 -0.84
N LEU A 11 -5.77 5.71 -1.57
CA LEU A 11 -4.75 4.87 -2.16
C LEU A 11 -3.95 5.64 -3.22
N GLN A 12 -4.61 6.40 -4.09
CA GLN A 12 -3.95 7.25 -5.09
C GLN A 12 -2.99 8.26 -4.45
N VAL A 13 -3.37 8.84 -3.30
CA VAL A 13 -2.46 9.73 -2.54
C VAL A 13 -1.28 8.96 -1.95
N MET A 14 -1.50 7.74 -1.45
CA MET A 14 -0.42 6.89 -0.94
C MET A 14 0.55 6.44 -2.05
N GLU A 15 0.06 6.11 -3.24
CA GLU A 15 0.88 5.76 -4.41
C GLU A 15 1.87 6.88 -4.74
N ILE A 16 1.38 8.12 -4.82
CA ILE A 16 2.23 9.30 -5.03
C ILE A 16 3.25 9.47 -3.90
N LEU A 17 2.84 9.26 -2.65
CA LEU A 17 3.72 9.38 -1.49
C LEU A 17 4.79 8.26 -1.42
N TRP A 18 4.49 7.06 -1.91
CA TRP A 18 5.45 5.96 -1.97
C TRP A 18 6.48 6.12 -3.07
N GLU A 19 6.12 6.77 -4.18
CA GLU A 19 7.04 7.11 -5.26
C GLU A 19 7.93 8.31 -4.93
N ALA A 20 7.50 9.15 -3.99
CA ALA A 20 8.25 10.31 -3.54
C ALA A 20 9.47 9.91 -2.72
N LYS A 21 10.63 10.51 -3.02
CA LYS A 21 11.87 10.33 -2.25
C LYS A 21 11.81 11.03 -0.87
N GLU A 22 11.00 12.06 -0.76
CA GLU A 22 10.89 12.93 0.41
C GLU A 22 9.41 13.25 0.69
N GLY A 23 9.13 13.80 1.88
CA GLY A 23 7.78 14.18 2.26
C GLY A 23 7.17 15.21 1.32
N MET A 24 5.91 15.01 0.93
CA MET A 24 5.22 15.88 -0.03
C MET A 24 4.18 16.77 0.64
N THR A 25 4.05 18.00 0.16
CA THR A 25 2.94 18.89 0.52
C THR A 25 1.69 18.52 -0.28
N ALA A 26 0.51 18.91 0.22
CA ALA A 26 -0.76 18.67 -0.48
C ALA A 26 -0.78 19.25 -1.91
N SER A 27 -0.18 20.41 -2.11
CA SER A 27 -0.05 21.05 -3.42
C SER A 27 0.92 20.31 -4.35
N ALA A 28 2.02 19.76 -3.81
CA ALA A 28 2.93 18.92 -4.59
C ALA A 28 2.25 17.63 -5.05
N ILE A 29 1.43 17.00 -4.19
CA ILE A 29 0.66 15.80 -4.54
C ILE A 29 -0.33 16.09 -5.68
N VAL A 30 -1.05 17.23 -5.62
CA VAL A 30 -1.96 17.65 -6.71
C VAL A 30 -1.20 17.87 -8.02
N LYS A 31 0.01 18.43 -7.97
CA LYS A 31 0.84 18.62 -9.18
C LYS A 31 1.27 17.28 -9.79
N SER A 32 1.49 16.25 -8.99
CA SER A 32 1.85 14.91 -9.47
C SER A 32 0.67 14.13 -10.06
N SER A 33 -0.57 14.53 -9.79
CA SER A 33 -1.76 13.87 -10.35
C SER A 33 -2.87 14.89 -10.66
N PRO A 34 -3.03 15.27 -11.94
CA PRO A 34 -4.02 16.26 -12.38
C PRO A 34 -5.48 15.88 -12.05
N ASP A 35 -5.76 14.59 -11.88
CA ASP A 35 -7.10 14.07 -11.54
C ASP A 35 -7.50 14.28 -10.07
N LEU A 36 -6.56 14.73 -9.23
CA LEU A 36 -6.78 14.99 -7.83
C LEU A 36 -7.00 16.49 -7.57
N GLN A 37 -8.17 16.82 -7.01
CA GLN A 37 -8.43 18.17 -6.53
C GLN A 37 -7.84 18.40 -5.14
N ILE A 38 -7.41 19.63 -4.85
CA ILE A 38 -6.75 20.00 -3.59
C ILE A 38 -7.57 19.64 -2.35
N ASN A 39 -8.89 19.83 -2.40
CA ASN A 39 -9.78 19.49 -1.29
C ASN A 39 -9.84 17.99 -1.03
N THR A 40 -9.83 17.19 -2.09
CA THR A 40 -9.78 15.73 -2.02
C THR A 40 -8.46 15.26 -1.41
N VAL A 41 -7.33 15.83 -1.86
CA VAL A 41 -6.01 15.51 -1.31
C VAL A 41 -5.95 15.85 0.18
N GLN A 42 -6.39 17.05 0.57
CA GLN A 42 -6.40 17.44 1.98
C GLN A 42 -7.32 16.56 2.84
N ALA A 43 -8.50 16.18 2.35
CA ALA A 43 -9.39 15.27 3.05
C ALA A 43 -8.78 13.86 3.18
N SER A 44 -8.15 13.35 2.12
CA SER A 44 -7.41 12.09 2.12
C SER A 44 -6.27 12.12 3.14
N LEU A 45 -5.43 13.15 3.13
CA LEU A 45 -4.30 13.31 4.07
C LEU A 45 -4.78 13.35 5.52
N ARG A 46 -5.83 14.12 5.85
CA ARG A 46 -6.42 14.13 7.20
C ARG A 46 -6.86 12.74 7.63
N SER A 47 -7.54 11.99 6.74
CA SER A 47 -7.96 10.62 7.05
C SER A 47 -6.78 9.65 7.17
N LEU A 48 -5.74 9.80 6.35
CA LEU A 48 -4.56 8.94 6.37
C LEU A 48 -3.75 9.15 7.66
N VAL A 49 -3.64 10.40 8.14
CA VAL A 49 -3.04 10.72 9.45
C VAL A 49 -3.84 10.05 10.57
N ALA A 50 -5.17 10.22 10.58
CA ALA A 50 -6.03 9.61 11.60
C ALA A 50 -5.94 8.07 11.61
N LYS A 51 -5.79 7.45 10.43
CA LYS A 51 -5.60 6.00 10.26
C LYS A 51 -4.15 5.53 10.47
N LYS A 52 -3.20 6.44 10.74
CA LYS A 52 -1.76 6.16 10.90
C LYS A 52 -1.11 5.47 9.69
N TYR A 53 -1.47 5.93 8.49
CA TYR A 53 -0.79 5.57 7.23
C TYR A 53 0.27 6.59 6.85
N VAL A 54 0.11 7.84 7.28
CA VAL A 54 1.08 8.93 7.06
C VAL A 54 1.24 9.72 8.34
N GLN A 55 2.34 10.44 8.45
CA GLN A 55 2.56 11.46 9.47
C GLN A 55 2.88 12.81 8.83
N VAL A 56 2.73 13.88 9.61
CA VAL A 56 3.27 15.19 9.24
C VAL A 56 4.79 15.12 9.40
N GLY A 57 5.51 15.45 8.33
CA GLY A 57 6.95 15.66 8.36
C GLY A 57 7.25 17.09 8.76
N ASP A 58 7.90 17.83 7.85
CA ASP A 58 8.34 19.20 8.08
C ASP A 58 7.28 20.25 7.73
N ILE A 59 7.51 21.47 8.20
CA ILE A 59 6.80 22.66 7.72
C ILE A 59 7.70 23.33 6.68
N VAL A 60 7.28 23.29 5.42
CA VAL A 60 8.03 23.79 4.27
C VAL A 60 7.22 24.82 3.49
N TYR A 61 7.90 25.69 2.74
CA TYR A 61 7.21 26.65 1.88
C TYR A 61 6.59 25.96 0.66
N SER A 62 5.32 26.26 0.39
CA SER A 62 4.66 25.97 -0.87
C SER A 62 4.28 27.28 -1.55
N GLY A 63 5.18 27.75 -2.43
CA GLY A 63 5.11 29.14 -2.90
C GLY A 63 5.37 30.09 -1.74
N THR A 64 4.42 30.96 -1.43
CA THR A 64 4.50 31.95 -0.34
C THR A 64 3.92 31.46 0.98
N VAL A 65 3.32 30.27 1.01
CA VAL A 65 2.57 29.76 2.17
C VAL A 65 3.34 28.64 2.87
N LEU A 66 3.48 28.74 4.20
CA LEU A 66 3.99 27.64 5.03
C LEU A 66 3.01 26.46 5.03
N SER A 67 3.49 25.29 4.64
CA SER A 67 2.69 24.09 4.41
C SER A 67 3.33 22.87 5.07
N ARG A 68 2.48 21.97 5.57
CA ARG A 68 2.92 20.68 6.11
C ARG A 68 3.30 19.74 4.95
N SER A 69 4.45 19.10 5.06
CA SER A 69 4.78 17.90 4.27
C SER A 69 4.27 16.65 4.97
N TYR A 70 4.03 15.60 4.20
CA TYR A 70 3.51 14.32 4.68
C TYR A 70 4.42 13.20 4.22
N ILE A 71 4.71 12.27 5.12
CA ILE A 71 5.61 11.14 4.90
C ILE A 71 4.83 9.85 5.18
N PRO A 72 4.93 8.81 4.33
CA PRO A 72 4.30 7.52 4.58
C PRO A 72 4.89 6.85 5.83
N LEU A 73 4.01 6.34 6.69
CA LEU A 73 4.36 5.52 7.86
C LEU A 73 4.27 4.02 7.59
N VAL A 74 3.62 3.65 6.49
CA VAL A 74 3.40 2.27 6.08
C VAL A 74 3.99 2.14 4.69
N SER A 75 4.81 1.11 4.46
CA SER A 75 5.38 0.87 3.12
C SER A 75 4.32 0.33 2.16
N ARG A 76 4.62 0.35 0.87
CA ARG A 76 3.74 -0.23 -0.15
C ARG A 76 3.55 -1.72 0.09
N GLU A 77 4.64 -2.41 0.42
CA GLU A 77 4.70 -3.84 0.70
C GLU A 77 3.87 -4.19 1.93
N GLU A 78 4.03 -3.46 3.04
CA GLU A 78 3.24 -3.65 4.25
C GLU A 78 1.74 -3.47 3.98
N TYR A 79 1.36 -2.47 3.17
CA TYR A 79 -0.04 -2.27 2.78
C TYR A 79 -0.59 -3.44 1.96
N LEU A 80 0.18 -3.93 0.99
CA LEU A 80 -0.21 -5.07 0.16
C LEU A 80 -0.33 -6.35 0.99
N GLU A 81 0.63 -6.63 1.88
CA GLU A 81 0.56 -7.77 2.79
C GLU A 81 -0.68 -7.72 3.69
N MET A 82 -1.00 -6.54 4.24
CA MET A 82 -2.21 -6.35 5.04
C MET A 82 -3.47 -6.61 4.21
N SER A 83 -3.48 -6.15 2.96
CA SER A 83 -4.60 -6.33 2.03
C SER A 83 -4.77 -7.79 1.62
N CYS A 84 -3.68 -8.49 1.29
CA CYS A 84 -3.68 -9.92 1.01
C CYS A 84 -4.20 -10.72 2.22
N ARG A 85 -3.72 -10.42 3.43
CA ARG A 85 -4.22 -11.06 4.66
C ARG A 85 -5.71 -10.82 4.88
N GLN A 86 -6.22 -9.62 4.60
CA GLN A 86 -7.65 -9.33 4.68
C GLN A 86 -8.45 -10.15 3.65
N LEU A 87 -7.98 -10.20 2.40
CA LEU A 87 -8.61 -10.98 1.33
C LEU A 87 -8.66 -12.48 1.68
N SER A 88 -7.54 -13.04 2.14
CA SER A 88 -7.46 -14.44 2.56
C SER A 88 -8.39 -14.76 3.74
N ARG A 89 -8.65 -13.80 4.64
CA ARG A 89 -9.61 -13.96 5.74
C ARG A 89 -11.06 -13.94 5.27
N LEU A 90 -11.38 -13.19 4.22
CA LEU A 90 -12.75 -13.08 3.68
C LEU A 90 -13.12 -14.28 2.80
N SER A 91 -12.19 -14.72 1.96
CA SER A 91 -12.46 -15.70 0.88
C SER A 91 -11.77 -17.05 1.09
N GLY A 92 -10.94 -17.19 2.12
CA GLY A 92 -10.05 -18.33 2.32
C GLY A 92 -8.77 -18.23 1.48
N PRO A 93 -7.61 -18.68 2.00
CA PRO A 93 -6.35 -18.64 1.24
C PRO A 93 -6.41 -19.44 -0.07
N SER A 94 -7.08 -20.60 -0.07
CA SER A 94 -7.15 -21.51 -1.22
C SER A 94 -7.78 -20.87 -2.46
N LEU A 95 -8.88 -20.12 -2.30
CA LEU A 95 -9.55 -19.45 -3.41
C LEU A 95 -8.67 -18.34 -4.01
N VAL A 96 -7.97 -17.60 -3.14
CA VAL A 96 -7.03 -16.56 -3.58
C VAL A 96 -5.91 -17.18 -4.40
N PHE A 97 -5.29 -18.26 -3.92
CA PHE A 97 -4.22 -18.96 -4.64
C PHE A 97 -4.71 -19.55 -5.96
N ALA A 98 -5.87 -20.21 -5.97
CA ALA A 98 -6.44 -20.79 -7.17
C ALA A 98 -6.65 -19.75 -8.28
N ASN A 99 -7.15 -18.57 -7.94
CA ASN A 99 -7.32 -17.47 -8.91
C ASN A 99 -5.98 -17.01 -9.51
N PHE A 100 -4.93 -16.88 -8.69
CA PHE A 100 -3.61 -16.50 -9.20
C PHE A 100 -3.00 -17.58 -10.10
N ILE A 101 -3.04 -18.84 -9.67
CA ILE A 101 -2.52 -19.98 -10.45
C ILE A 101 -3.25 -20.10 -11.79
N GLN A 102 -4.57 -19.91 -11.81
CA GLN A 102 -5.37 -20.01 -13.04
C GLN A 102 -5.12 -18.85 -14.01
N ALA A 103 -4.81 -17.65 -13.50
CA ALA A 103 -4.54 -16.48 -14.31
C ALA A 103 -3.09 -16.44 -14.85
N GLU A 104 -2.15 -17.11 -14.18
CA GLU A 104 -0.75 -17.14 -14.55
C GLU A 104 -0.51 -17.95 -15.83
N LYS A 105 0.37 -17.45 -16.69
CA LYS A 105 0.72 -18.07 -17.98
C LYS A 105 2.21 -18.35 -18.12
N ASN A 106 3.03 -17.83 -17.21
CA ASN A 106 4.45 -18.07 -17.17
C ASN A 106 4.75 -19.37 -16.39
N GLU A 107 5.10 -20.42 -17.12
CA GLU A 107 5.45 -21.73 -16.56
C GLU A 107 6.61 -21.63 -15.56
N ALA A 108 7.65 -20.84 -15.87
CA ALA A 108 8.80 -20.70 -14.98
C ALA A 108 8.43 -20.07 -13.61
N LEU A 109 7.43 -19.19 -13.59
CA LEU A 109 6.92 -18.62 -12.32
C LEU A 109 6.09 -19.67 -11.55
N LEU A 110 5.36 -20.53 -12.25
CA LEU A 110 4.64 -21.64 -11.62
C LEU A 110 5.60 -22.65 -11.00
N ASP A 111 6.71 -22.95 -11.67
CA ASP A 111 7.77 -23.83 -11.15
C ASP A 111 8.39 -23.23 -9.88
N GLU A 112 8.74 -21.94 -9.90
CA GLU A 112 9.26 -21.23 -8.71
C GLU A 112 8.27 -21.28 -7.53
N LEU A 113 6.97 -21.07 -7.81
CA LEU A 113 5.91 -21.17 -6.80
C LEU A 113 5.78 -22.59 -6.24
N GLU A 114 5.90 -23.62 -7.08
CA GLU A 114 5.88 -25.01 -6.64
C GLU A 114 7.06 -25.29 -5.70
N GLU A 115 8.28 -24.87 -6.07
CA GLU A 115 9.47 -25.01 -5.23
C GLU A 115 9.29 -24.34 -3.87
N MET A 116 8.78 -23.11 -3.84
CA MET A 116 8.47 -22.38 -2.60
C MET A 116 7.48 -23.15 -1.72
N ILE A 117 6.42 -23.72 -2.30
CA ILE A 117 5.42 -24.53 -1.58
C ILE A 117 6.06 -25.80 -1.01
N GLN A 118 6.89 -26.49 -1.79
CA GLN A 118 7.57 -27.71 -1.33
C GLN A 118 8.54 -27.41 -0.18
N GLN A 119 9.31 -26.32 -0.29
CA GLN A 119 10.22 -25.90 0.77
C GLN A 119 9.47 -25.60 2.07
N ARG A 120 8.37 -24.83 1.99
CA ARG A 120 7.55 -24.52 3.17
C ARG A 120 6.96 -25.77 3.83
N LYS A 121 6.55 -26.77 3.04
CA LYS A 121 6.07 -28.07 3.55
C LYS A 121 7.15 -28.86 4.26
N LYS A 122 8.41 -28.80 3.81
CA LYS A 122 9.56 -29.46 4.48
C LYS A 122 9.83 -28.81 5.84
N GLU A 123 9.94 -27.49 5.88
CA GLU A 123 10.15 -26.73 7.13
C GLU A 123 9.08 -27.03 8.20
N LEU A 124 7.83 -27.19 7.78
CA LEU A 124 6.73 -27.53 8.70
C LEU A 124 6.82 -28.96 9.24
N LYS A 125 7.41 -29.90 8.49
CA LYS A 125 7.62 -31.29 8.93
C LYS A 125 8.88 -31.46 9.77
N GLU A 126 9.88 -30.62 9.58
CA GLU A 126 11.14 -30.62 10.34
C GLU A 126 11.01 -29.85 11.67
N GLY A 127 10.03 -28.96 11.78
CA GLY A 127 9.69 -28.24 13.01
C GLY A 127 8.66 -28.93 13.92
N GLU A 128 8.23 -30.14 13.55
CA GLU A 128 7.44 -31.08 14.38
C GLU A 128 8.35 -32.14 15.02
#